data_AF-A0A2G5LQ41-F1
#
_entry.id   AF-A0A2G5LQ41-F1
#
_cell.length_a   1.000
_cell.length_b   1.000
_cell.length_c   1.000
_cell.angle_alpha   90.00
_cell.angle_beta   90.00
_cell.angle_gamma   90.00
#
_symmetry.space_group_name_H-M   'P 1'
#
loop_
_entity.id
_entity.type
_entity.pdbx_description
1 polymer ?
#
loop_
_entity_poly.entity_id
_entity_poly.type
_entity_poly.pdbx_seq_one_letter_code
_entity_poly.pdbx_strand_id
1 'polypeptide(L)'
;MDHLVLTIIAADKPGLVERIAQNIAAHGGNWLESRMAHMAGQFAGILRVSVPTEQRQALVGALEDLSTHGIRVLVGEGSSGQASASKSIMMTLVGNDRAGIVREITALLSKQGVNLASLSTDVRPAPMSGDPLFSAEALLQVPTALSLDTLQLSLETLADDLMVELHHEE
;
A
#
# COMPACT_ATOMS: atom_id res chain seq x y z
N MET A 1 -11.45 6.33 23.12
CA MET A 1 -10.29 5.93 22.31
C MET A 1 -10.71 6.14 20.87
N ASP A 2 -10.07 7.10 20.22
CA ASP A 2 -10.37 7.46 18.83
C ASP A 2 -9.29 6.85 17.93
N HIS A 3 -9.66 6.52 16.70
CA HIS A 3 -8.75 6.01 15.69
C HIS A 3 -8.49 7.06 14.61
N LEU A 4 -7.22 7.32 14.35
CA LEU A 4 -6.79 8.25 13.29
C LEU A 4 -6.00 7.48 12.24
N VAL A 5 -6.17 7.87 10.98
CA VAL A 5 -5.34 7.41 9.87
C VAL A 5 -4.46 8.58 9.43
N LEU A 6 -3.16 8.40 9.53
CA LEU A 6 -2.16 9.40 9.20
C LEU A 6 -1.53 9.05 7.86
N THR A 7 -1.51 9.99 6.92
CA THR A 7 -0.70 9.89 5.71
C THR A 7 0.51 10.78 5.86
N ILE A 8 1.71 10.20 5.75
CA ILE A 8 2.99 10.87 6.00
C ILE A 8 3.75 10.96 4.68
N ILE A 9 4.33 12.13 4.40
CA ILE A 9 5.25 12.36 3.28
C ILE A 9 6.42 13.22 3.76
N ALA A 10 7.65 12.76 3.57
CA ALA A 10 8.86 13.48 3.94
C ALA A 10 10.04 13.12 3.02
N ALA A 11 11.09 13.96 3.00
CA ALA A 11 12.37 13.57 2.43
C ALA A 11 13.02 12.49 3.30
N ASP A 12 13.53 11.42 2.69
CA ASP A 12 14.04 10.27 3.42
C ASP A 12 15.27 10.62 4.26
N LYS A 13 15.12 10.48 5.58
CA LYS A 13 16.14 10.80 6.58
C LYS A 13 16.03 9.84 7.77
N PRO A 14 17.16 9.48 8.39
CA PRO A 14 17.13 8.76 9.65
C PRO A 14 16.32 9.49 10.72
N GLY A 15 15.56 8.75 11.53
CA GLY A 15 14.81 9.28 12.67
C GLY A 15 13.42 9.85 12.35
N LEU A 16 12.92 9.75 11.11
CA LEU A 16 11.55 10.18 10.77
C LEU A 16 10.48 9.42 11.57
N VAL A 17 10.52 8.09 11.50
CA VAL A 17 9.57 7.21 12.20
C VAL A 17 9.65 7.42 13.71
N GLU A 18 10.86 7.55 14.25
CA GLU A 18 11.08 7.82 15.67
C GLU A 18 10.42 9.11 16.12
N ARG A 19 10.61 10.22 15.37
CA ARG A 19 10.02 11.52 15.70
C ARG A 19 8.49 11.48 15.72
N ILE A 20 7.89 10.76 14.77
CA ILE A 20 6.43 10.58 14.69
C ILE A 20 5.94 9.73 15.86
N ALA A 21 6.63 8.60 16.13
CA ALA A 21 6.29 7.71 17.23
C ALA A 21 6.40 8.41 18.60
N GLN A 22 7.43 9.24 18.81
CA GLN A 22 7.58 10.06 20.02
C GLN A 22 6.41 11.04 20.19
N ASN A 23 5.98 11.70 19.11
CA ASN A 23 4.85 12.63 19.15
C ASN A 23 3.54 11.92 19.51
N ILE A 24 3.30 10.74 18.90
CA ILE A 24 2.14 9.89 19.22
C ILE A 24 2.18 9.45 20.68
N ALA A 25 3.31 8.93 21.15
CA ALA A 25 3.47 8.45 22.52
C ALA A 25 3.31 9.57 23.56
N ALA A 26 3.82 10.78 23.27
CA ALA A 26 3.70 11.94 24.16
C ALA A 26 2.23 12.35 24.41
N HIS A 27 1.32 12.02 23.49
CA HIS A 27 -0.11 12.27 23.62
C HIS A 27 -0.91 11.04 24.08
N GLY A 28 -0.22 10.00 24.58
CA GLY A 28 -0.84 8.75 25.02
C GLY A 28 -1.41 7.91 23.87
N GLY A 29 -1.01 8.20 22.63
CA GLY A 29 -1.41 7.43 21.46
C GLY A 29 -0.62 6.13 21.33
N ASN A 30 -1.20 5.18 20.62
CA ASN A 30 -0.59 3.90 20.30
C ASN A 30 -0.53 3.69 18.79
N TRP A 31 0.58 3.12 18.34
CA TRP A 31 0.82 2.75 16.95
C TRP A 31 0.21 1.37 16.68
N LEU A 32 -0.78 1.30 15.78
CA LEU A 32 -1.51 0.05 15.55
C LEU A 32 -1.00 -0.70 14.33
N GLU A 33 -0.97 -0.04 13.17
CA GLU A 33 -0.55 -0.62 11.90
C GLU A 33 0.03 0.47 11.00
N SER A 34 1.01 0.12 10.17
CA SER A 34 1.59 1.04 9.22
C SER A 34 2.01 0.34 7.93
N ARG A 35 1.86 1.05 6.81
CA ARG A 35 2.45 0.68 5.51
C ARG A 35 3.30 1.84 5.05
N MET A 36 4.57 1.59 4.80
CA MET A 36 5.56 2.62 4.51
C MET A 36 6.41 2.19 3.33
N ALA A 37 6.76 3.15 2.48
CA ALA A 37 7.59 2.93 1.31
C ALA A 37 8.59 4.08 1.17
N HIS A 38 9.76 3.71 0.63
CA HIS A 38 10.79 4.65 0.23
C HIS A 38 10.89 4.62 -1.29
N MET A 39 10.78 5.78 -1.93
CA MET A 39 10.88 5.87 -3.39
C MET A 39 11.51 7.20 -3.78
N ALA A 40 12.56 7.16 -4.62
CA ALA A 40 13.24 8.34 -5.14
C ALA A 40 13.67 9.36 -4.06
N GLY A 41 14.15 8.88 -2.90
CA GLY A 41 14.56 9.72 -1.77
C GLY A 41 13.40 10.37 -1.02
N GLN A 42 12.17 9.93 -1.25
CA GLN A 42 10.99 10.27 -0.46
C GLN A 42 10.60 9.08 0.41
N PHE A 43 10.17 9.40 1.63
CA PHE A 43 9.47 8.52 2.54
C PHE A 43 7.99 8.84 2.50
N ALA A 44 7.15 7.84 2.22
CA ALA A 44 5.70 7.99 2.27
C ALA A 44 5.06 6.79 2.95
N GLY A 45 3.99 7.03 3.71
CA GLY A 45 3.30 5.93 4.37
C GLY A 45 1.95 6.30 4.95
N ILE A 46 1.18 5.26 5.26
CA ILE A 46 -0.11 5.35 5.94
C ILE A 46 0.04 4.65 7.30
N LEU A 47 -0.48 5.26 8.35
CA LEU A 47 -0.32 4.81 9.73
C LEU A 47 -1.67 4.92 10.46
N ARG A 48 -2.14 3.84 11.06
CA ARG A 48 -3.27 3.86 11.96
C ARG A 48 -2.80 3.97 13.40
N VAL A 49 -3.34 4.94 14.13
CA VAL A 49 -3.08 5.13 15.57
C VAL A 49 -4.38 5.14 16.36
N SER A 50 -4.32 4.71 17.61
CA SER A 50 -5.38 5.00 18.59
C SER A 50 -4.90 6.04 19.58
N VAL A 51 -5.77 6.97 19.98
CA VAL A 51 -5.43 8.02 20.96
C VAL A 51 -6.60 8.22 21.93
N PRO A 52 -6.34 8.58 23.20
CA PRO A 52 -7.40 9.06 24.08
C PRO A 52 -8.18 10.20 23.43
N THR A 53 -9.50 10.16 23.53
CA THR A 53 -10.40 11.09 22.84
C THR A 53 -10.11 12.54 23.25
N GLU A 54 -9.70 12.76 24.51
CA GLU A 54 -9.33 14.08 25.03
C GLU A 54 -8.02 14.62 24.43
N GLN A 55 -7.11 13.72 24.04
CA GLN A 55 -5.79 14.08 23.50
C GLN A 55 -5.77 14.18 21.97
N ARG A 56 -6.87 13.81 21.31
CA ARG A 56 -6.98 13.80 19.84
C ARG A 56 -6.57 15.14 19.23
N GLN A 57 -7.14 16.24 19.71
CA GLN A 57 -6.90 17.56 19.13
C GLN A 57 -5.45 18.04 19.35
N ALA A 58 -4.88 17.75 20.52
CA ALA A 58 -3.49 18.07 20.83
C ALA A 58 -2.52 17.29 19.94
N LEU A 59 -2.76 15.98 19.75
CA LEU A 59 -1.97 15.15 18.84
C LEU A 59 -2.04 15.66 17.39
N VAL A 60 -3.22 16.03 16.91
CA VAL A 60 -3.37 16.57 15.54
C VAL A 60 -2.52 17.83 15.34
N GLY A 61 -2.59 18.79 16.27
CA GLY A 61 -1.75 19.99 16.20
C GLY A 61 -0.26 19.67 16.24
N ALA A 62 0.15 18.76 17.13
CA ALA A 62 1.55 18.36 17.24
C ALA A 62 2.08 17.60 16.00
N LEU A 63 1.21 16.90 15.27
CA LEU A 63 1.55 16.27 13.99
C LEU A 63 1.63 17.29 12.84
N GLU A 64 0.77 18.31 12.83
CA GLU A 64 0.84 19.43 11.89
C GLU A 64 2.14 20.23 12.06
N ASP A 65 2.61 20.41 13.30
CA ASP A 65 3.86 21.09 13.63
C ASP A 65 5.11 20.37 13.09
N LEU A 66 5.02 19.07 12.79
CA LEU A 66 6.12 18.33 12.14
C LEU A 66 6.44 18.85 10.73
N SER A 67 5.54 19.62 10.12
CA SER A 67 5.78 20.30 8.85
C SER A 67 7.00 21.22 8.90
N THR A 68 7.29 21.82 10.06
CA THR A 68 8.50 22.64 10.30
C THR A 68 9.80 21.84 10.16
N HIS A 69 9.72 20.52 10.32
CA HIS A 69 10.83 19.58 10.15
C HIS A 69 10.82 18.92 8.77
N GLY A 70 9.97 19.38 7.85
CA GLY A 70 9.82 18.83 6.50
C GLY A 70 9.00 17.54 6.44
N ILE A 71 8.23 17.24 7.48
CA ILE A 71 7.34 16.06 7.54
C ILE A 71 5.91 16.54 7.35
N ARG A 72 5.29 16.18 6.23
CA ARG A 72 3.87 16.49 5.99
C ARG A 72 3.03 15.34 6.50
N VAL A 73 2.08 15.65 7.37
CA VAL A 73 1.12 14.69 7.91
C VAL A 73 -0.29 15.15 7.53
N LEU A 74 -1.07 14.26 6.94
CA LEU A 74 -2.51 14.45 6.72
C LEU A 74 -3.26 13.50 7.65
N VAL A 75 -4.24 14.04 8.38
CA VAL A 75 -5.06 13.28 9.32
C VAL A 75 -6.41 12.99 8.70
N GLY A 76 -6.72 11.71 8.55
CA GLY A 76 -8.04 11.20 8.18
C GLY A 76 -8.72 10.52 9.37
N GLU A 77 -10.05 10.44 9.31
CA GLU A 77 -10.83 9.65 10.25
C GLU A 77 -10.66 8.16 9.95
N GLY A 78 -10.32 7.37 10.97
CA GLY A 78 -10.30 5.92 10.84
C GLY A 78 -11.72 5.39 10.75
N SER A 79 -12.10 4.79 9.62
CA SER A 79 -13.35 4.04 9.53
C SER A 79 -13.13 2.61 10.07
N SER A 80 -14.01 2.17 10.95
CA SER A 80 -14.13 0.76 11.34
C SER A 80 -15.02 0.01 10.35
N GLY A 81 -14.78 0.18 9.05
CA GLY A 81 -15.55 -0.50 8.01
C GLY A 81 -15.44 -2.01 8.18
N GLN A 82 -16.57 -2.72 8.21
CA GLN A 82 -16.59 -4.18 8.19
C GLN A 82 -15.85 -4.67 6.94
N ALA A 83 -14.68 -5.28 7.16
CA ALA A 83 -13.98 -5.98 6.10
C ALA A 83 -14.90 -7.09 5.58
N SER A 84 -15.28 -7.01 4.31
CA SER A 84 -15.92 -8.15 3.64
C SER A 84 -14.95 -9.33 3.68
N ALA A 85 -15.49 -10.55 3.79
CA ALA A 85 -14.65 -11.74 3.85
C ALA A 85 -13.82 -11.86 2.55
N SER A 86 -12.52 -11.58 2.67
CA SER A 86 -11.52 -11.68 1.60
C SER A 86 -10.38 -12.58 2.05
N LYS A 87 -9.67 -13.14 1.06
CA LYS A 87 -8.42 -13.88 1.26
C LYS A 87 -7.28 -12.98 0.80
N SER A 88 -6.23 -12.89 1.61
CA SER A 88 -4.96 -12.30 1.18
C SER A 88 -4.28 -13.25 0.20
N ILE A 89 -3.94 -12.74 -0.98
CA ILE A 89 -3.23 -13.48 -2.02
C ILE A 89 -2.07 -12.60 -2.51
N MET A 90 -0.87 -13.14 -2.50
CA MET A 90 0.27 -12.51 -3.13
C MET A 90 0.26 -12.83 -4.63
N MET A 91 0.42 -11.79 -5.44
CA MET A 91 0.52 -11.88 -6.89
C MET A 91 1.90 -11.41 -7.33
N THR A 92 2.57 -12.24 -8.12
CA THR A 92 3.75 -11.87 -8.88
C THR A 92 3.40 -11.88 -10.36
N LEU A 93 3.80 -10.85 -11.08
CA LEU A 93 3.52 -10.71 -12.50
C LEU A 93 4.75 -10.21 -13.23
N VAL A 94 5.08 -10.87 -14.34
CA VAL A 94 6.22 -10.53 -15.20
C VAL A 94 5.79 -10.58 -16.65
N GLY A 95 6.17 -9.58 -17.44
CA GLY A 95 5.90 -9.56 -18.87
C GLY A 95 6.56 -8.39 -19.58
N ASN A 96 6.39 -8.31 -20.89
CA ASN A 96 6.93 -7.21 -21.69
C ASN A 96 6.30 -5.87 -21.27
N ASP A 97 7.12 -4.83 -21.07
CA ASP A 97 6.62 -3.51 -20.71
C ASP A 97 5.84 -2.89 -21.87
N ARG A 98 4.69 -2.29 -21.54
CA ARG A 98 3.87 -1.56 -22.50
C ARG A 98 3.01 -0.50 -21.83
N ALA A 99 2.76 0.57 -22.58
CA ALA A 99 1.88 1.64 -22.13
C ALA A 99 0.49 1.09 -21.78
N GLY A 100 0.05 1.33 -20.55
CA GLY A 100 -1.28 0.93 -20.07
C GLY A 100 -1.36 -0.44 -19.37
N ILE A 101 -0.26 -1.18 -19.24
CA ILE A 101 -0.27 -2.51 -18.59
C ILE A 101 -0.84 -2.47 -17.16
N VAL A 102 -0.41 -1.51 -16.34
CA VAL A 102 -0.92 -1.31 -14.98
C VAL A 102 -2.42 -1.03 -14.97
N ARG A 103 -2.90 -0.21 -15.91
CA ARG A 103 -4.32 0.13 -16.04
C ARG A 103 -5.15 -1.11 -16.37
N GLU A 104 -4.69 -1.94 -17.28
CA GLU A 104 -5.40 -3.15 -17.71
C GLU A 104 -5.49 -4.17 -16.58
N ILE A 105 -4.37 -4.43 -15.89
CA ILE A 105 -4.31 -5.33 -14.73
C ILE A 105 -5.26 -4.83 -13.63
N THR A 106 -5.11 -3.59 -13.20
CA THR A 106 -5.92 -3.03 -12.11
C THR A 106 -7.40 -2.91 -12.47
N ALA A 107 -7.73 -2.64 -13.74
CA ALA A 107 -9.11 -2.64 -14.20
C ALA A 107 -9.74 -4.04 -14.18
N LEU A 108 -8.99 -5.08 -14.51
CA LEU A 108 -9.45 -6.46 -14.43
C LEU A 108 -9.71 -6.86 -12.97
N LEU A 109 -8.76 -6.58 -12.08
CA LEU A 109 -8.90 -6.84 -10.64
C LEU A 109 -10.14 -6.15 -10.07
N SER A 110 -10.31 -4.86 -10.38
CA SER A 110 -11.46 -4.08 -9.91
C SER A 110 -12.80 -4.62 -10.43
N LYS A 111 -12.88 -5.04 -11.71
CA LYS A 111 -14.09 -5.66 -12.28
C LYS A 111 -14.50 -6.96 -11.58
N GLN A 112 -13.54 -7.69 -11.03
CA GLN A 112 -13.79 -8.93 -10.29
C GLN A 112 -13.99 -8.70 -8.79
N GLY A 113 -14.06 -7.44 -8.35
CA GLY A 113 -14.22 -7.08 -6.94
C GLY A 113 -12.98 -7.36 -6.09
N VAL A 114 -11.82 -7.58 -6.72
CA VAL A 114 -10.54 -7.78 -6.01
C VAL A 114 -9.99 -6.43 -5.62
N ASN A 115 -9.76 -6.24 -4.32
CA ASN A 115 -9.11 -5.04 -3.81
C ASN A 115 -7.60 -5.20 -3.81
N LEU A 116 -6.88 -4.14 -4.17
CA LEU A 116 -5.43 -4.12 -4.22
C LEU A 116 -4.89 -3.45 -2.94
N ALA A 117 -4.33 -4.25 -2.03
CA ALA A 117 -3.83 -3.77 -0.74
C ALA A 117 -2.41 -3.18 -0.83
N SER A 118 -1.57 -3.74 -1.71
CA SER A 118 -0.27 -3.16 -2.07
C SER A 118 0.05 -3.51 -3.52
N LEU A 119 0.84 -2.64 -4.17
CA LEU A 119 1.40 -2.88 -5.50
C LEU A 119 2.78 -2.23 -5.55
N SER A 120 3.78 -3.03 -5.85
CA SER A 120 5.13 -2.61 -6.21
C SER A 120 5.33 -2.97 -7.67
N THR A 121 5.83 -2.03 -8.47
CA THR A 121 6.11 -2.26 -9.89
C THR A 121 7.52 -1.79 -10.20
N ASP A 122 8.17 -2.49 -11.12
CA ASP A 122 9.49 -2.12 -11.59
C ASP A 122 9.63 -2.43 -13.08
N VAL A 123 10.51 -1.69 -13.76
CA VAL A 123 10.84 -1.93 -15.16
C VAL A 123 12.35 -2.06 -15.28
N ARG A 124 12.80 -3.23 -15.73
CA ARG A 124 14.22 -3.55 -15.88
C ARG A 124 14.50 -4.13 -17.27
N PRO A 125 15.72 -3.95 -17.82
CA PRO A 125 16.09 -4.65 -19.04
C PRO A 125 16.08 -6.17 -18.84
N ALA A 126 15.47 -6.90 -19.78
CA ALA A 126 15.47 -8.36 -19.75
C ALA A 126 16.91 -8.90 -19.84
N PRO A 127 17.30 -9.93 -19.05
CA PRO A 127 18.68 -10.39 -18.96
C PRO A 127 19.33 -10.83 -20.27
N MET A 128 18.54 -11.25 -21.26
CA MET A 128 19.02 -11.81 -22.52
C MET A 128 18.76 -10.93 -23.75
N SER A 129 17.61 -10.24 -23.83
CA SER A 129 17.27 -9.41 -24.99
C SER A 129 17.57 -7.91 -24.79
N GLY A 130 17.61 -7.44 -23.54
CA GLY A 130 17.73 -6.02 -23.22
C GLY A 130 16.43 -5.22 -23.39
N ASP A 131 15.34 -5.86 -23.84
CA ASP A 131 14.03 -5.22 -23.94
C ASP A 131 13.47 -4.89 -22.55
N PRO A 132 12.63 -3.85 -22.41
CA PRO A 132 12.07 -3.48 -21.12
C PRO A 132 11.09 -4.55 -20.63
N LEU A 133 11.40 -5.12 -19.48
CA LEU A 133 10.60 -6.10 -18.78
C LEU A 133 9.90 -5.42 -17.60
N PHE A 134 8.58 -5.53 -17.57
CA PHE A 134 7.75 -5.10 -16.47
C PHE A 134 7.61 -6.23 -15.45
N SER A 135 7.80 -5.90 -14.18
CA SER A 135 7.53 -6.80 -13.04
C SER A 135 6.64 -6.11 -12.02
N ALA A 136 5.70 -6.84 -11.44
CA ALA A 136 4.84 -6.35 -10.38
C ALA A 136 4.68 -7.40 -9.27
N GLU A 137 4.72 -6.91 -8.03
CA GLU A 137 4.38 -7.67 -6.83
C GLU A 137 3.20 -6.98 -6.15
N ALA A 138 2.12 -7.70 -5.85
CA ALA A 138 0.93 -7.12 -5.28
C ALA A 138 0.31 -8.01 -4.21
N LEU A 139 -0.14 -7.40 -3.12
CA LEU A 139 -1.01 -8.05 -2.15
C LEU A 139 -2.46 -7.78 -2.52
N LEU A 140 -3.19 -8.83 -2.87
CA LEU A 140 -4.58 -8.80 -3.26
C LEU A 140 -5.49 -9.23 -2.11
N GLN A 141 -6.65 -8.60 -2.02
CA GLN A 141 -7.75 -8.99 -1.16
C GLN A 141 -8.86 -9.56 -2.05
N VAL A 142 -8.83 -10.87 -2.21
CA VAL A 142 -9.69 -11.61 -3.15
C VAL A 142 -10.98 -12.03 -2.45
N PRO A 143 -12.18 -11.72 -3.00
CA PRO A 143 -13.44 -12.20 -2.43
C PRO A 143 -13.45 -13.73 -2.28
N THR A 144 -13.96 -14.25 -1.16
CA THR A 144 -13.97 -15.71 -0.90
C THR A 144 -14.72 -16.53 -1.95
N ALA A 145 -15.65 -15.90 -2.68
CA ALA A 145 -16.41 -16.50 -3.76
C ALA A 145 -15.65 -16.61 -5.10
N LEU A 146 -14.53 -15.90 -5.27
CA LEU A 146 -13.71 -15.94 -6.48
C LEU A 146 -12.63 -17.03 -6.36
N SER A 147 -12.51 -17.90 -7.36
CA SER A 147 -11.43 -18.89 -7.40
C SER A 147 -10.15 -18.29 -7.97
N LEU A 148 -9.00 -18.70 -7.42
CA LEU A 148 -7.69 -18.22 -7.87
C LEU A 148 -7.40 -18.63 -9.31
N ASP A 149 -7.79 -19.84 -9.71
CA ASP A 149 -7.62 -20.31 -11.10
C ASP A 149 -8.35 -19.42 -12.10
N THR A 150 -9.56 -18.96 -11.76
CA THR A 150 -10.31 -18.04 -12.64
C THR A 150 -9.64 -16.68 -12.72
N LEU A 151 -9.15 -16.17 -11.59
CA LEU A 151 -8.44 -14.89 -11.52
C LEU A 151 -7.13 -14.96 -12.32
N GLN A 152 -6.35 -16.02 -12.17
CA GLN A 152 -5.10 -16.25 -12.91
C GLN A 152 -5.36 -16.33 -14.41
N LEU A 153 -6.29 -17.18 -14.86
CA LEU A 153 -6.65 -17.29 -16.28
C LEU A 153 -7.10 -15.95 -16.85
N SER A 154 -7.89 -15.18 -16.09
CA SER A 154 -8.34 -13.86 -16.51
C SER A 154 -7.16 -12.89 -16.69
N LEU A 155 -6.19 -12.90 -15.77
CA LEU A 155 -5.00 -12.06 -15.89
C LEU A 155 -4.12 -12.48 -17.06
N GLU A 156 -3.93 -13.78 -17.29
CA GLU A 156 -3.18 -14.32 -18.43
C GLU A 156 -3.82 -13.96 -19.78
N THR A 157 -5.14 -13.71 -19.83
CA THR A 157 -5.78 -13.22 -21.08
C THR A 157 -5.40 -11.79 -21.47
N LEU A 158 -4.76 -11.02 -20.59
CA LEU A 158 -4.37 -9.63 -20.88
C LEU A 158 -3.20 -9.53 -21.87
N ALA A 159 -2.33 -10.54 -21.94
CA ALA A 159 -1.29 -10.64 -22.95
C ALA A 159 -0.69 -12.05 -22.97
N ASP A 160 -0.36 -12.53 -24.17
CA ASP A 160 0.27 -13.86 -24.38
C ASP A 160 1.64 -13.99 -23.69
N ASP A 161 2.32 -12.87 -23.43
CA ASP A 161 3.64 -12.81 -22.80
C ASP A 161 3.60 -12.48 -21.29
N LEU A 162 2.41 -12.50 -20.68
CA LEU A 162 2.24 -12.18 -19.26
C LEU A 162 2.27 -13.44 -18.41
N MET A 163 3.32 -13.60 -17.62
CA MET A 163 3.41 -14.65 -16.61
C MET A 163 2.81 -14.14 -15.30
N VAL A 164 1.88 -14.90 -14.72
CA VAL A 164 1.19 -14.56 -13.47
C VAL A 164 1.30 -15.71 -12.50
N GLU A 165 1.74 -15.42 -11.28
CA GLU A 165 1.81 -16.37 -10.17
C GLU A 165 0.97 -15.85 -9.01
N LEU A 166 0.06 -16.68 -8.51
CA LEU A 166 -0.77 -16.40 -7.34
C LEU A 166 -0.46 -17.40 -6.23
N HIS A 167 -0.14 -16.91 -5.03
CA HIS A 167 0.09 -17.75 -3.87
C HIS A 167 -0.56 -17.17 -2.61
N HIS A 168 -0.89 -18.03 -1.66
CA HIS A 168 -1.44 -17.60 -0.37
C HIS A 168 -0.35 -16.89 0.44
N GLU A 169 -0.73 -15.83 1.15
CA GLU A 169 0.11 -15.23 2.20
C GLU A 169 0.24 -16.27 3.34
N GLU A 170 1.46 -16.73 3.64
CA GLU A 170 1.75 -17.70 4.72
C GLU A 170 1.51 -17.13 6.13
#